data_AF-A0A522FSW0-F1
#
_entry.id   AF-A0A522FSW0-F1
#
_cell.length_a   1.000
_cell.length_b   1.000
_cell.length_c   1.000
_cell.angle_alpha   90.00
_cell.angle_beta   90.00
_cell.angle_gamma   90.00
#
_symmetry.space_group_name_H-M   'P 1'
#
loop_
_entity.id
_entity.type
_entity.pdbx_description
1 polymer ?
#
loop_
_entity_poly.entity_id
_entity_poly.type
_entity_poly.pdbx_seq_one_letter_code
_entity_poly.pdbx_strand_id
1 'polypeptide(L)'
;MVRAKVSCNLIGEKFSPGKLEKKIKYIFNDKIEVGDIGLKGRYKDKPIPYGSVEIYPPEELRYEHEIAQLDWIIEFLEKNKVQISKSNIDDIKIMVSIFYETQCDMSFDSELLKRIGDLKLDLNICCFNTIGK
;
A
#
# COMPACT_ATOMS: atom_id res chain seq x y z
N MET A 1 8.53 4.17 22.25
CA MET A 1 7.44 4.60 21.35
C MET A 1 7.26 3.56 20.25
N VAL A 2 6.02 3.23 19.85
CA VAL A 2 5.71 2.39 18.68
C VAL A 2 4.94 3.25 17.68
N ARG A 3 5.33 3.20 16.39
CA ARG A 3 4.63 3.89 15.31
C ARG A 3 4.50 2.98 14.11
N ALA A 4 3.30 2.82 13.58
CA ALA A 4 3.03 2.12 12.34
C ALA A 4 2.84 3.09 11.16
N LYS A 5 3.34 2.70 9.99
CA LYS A 5 3.01 3.30 8.70
C LYS A 5 2.53 2.19 7.78
N VAL A 6 1.33 2.35 7.23
CA VAL A 6 0.76 1.38 6.29
C VAL A 6 0.74 1.96 4.88
N SER A 7 1.05 1.14 3.89
CA SER A 7 0.82 1.45 2.48
C SER A 7 0.37 0.20 1.71
N CYS A 8 -0.25 0.42 0.56
CA CYS A 8 -0.56 -0.63 -0.40
C CYS A 8 0.06 -0.30 -1.75
N ASN A 9 0.89 -1.18 -2.27
CA ASN A 9 1.45 -1.06 -3.61
C ASN A 9 0.66 -1.92 -4.61
N LEU A 10 0.23 -1.33 -5.71
CA LEU A 10 -0.31 -2.04 -6.87
C LEU A 10 0.69 -1.90 -8.02
N ILE A 11 1.05 -2.99 -8.66
CA ILE A 11 2.02 -3.00 -9.77
C ILE A 11 1.57 -3.95 -10.88
N GLY A 12 1.85 -3.58 -12.12
CA GLY A 12 1.71 -4.50 -13.25
C GLY A 12 2.31 -3.98 -14.54
N GLU A 13 2.76 -4.88 -15.41
CA GLU A 13 3.42 -4.55 -16.68
C GLU A 13 2.50 -3.77 -17.62
N LYS A 14 1.19 -4.02 -17.54
CA LYS A 14 0.15 -3.36 -18.34
C LYS A 14 -0.79 -2.51 -17.50
N PHE A 15 -0.45 -2.31 -16.23
CA PHE A 15 -1.23 -1.48 -15.32
C PHE A 15 -1.05 0.00 -15.70
N SER A 16 -2.13 0.77 -15.65
CA SER A 16 -2.10 2.22 -15.83
C SER A 16 -2.84 2.88 -14.66
N PRO A 17 -2.10 3.42 -13.67
CA PRO A 17 -2.69 4.09 -12.51
C PRO A 17 -3.72 5.16 -12.88
N GLY A 18 -3.43 6.01 -13.87
CA GLY A 18 -4.31 7.09 -14.31
C GLY A 18 -5.62 6.60 -14.94
N LYS A 19 -5.64 5.40 -15.53
CA LYS A 19 -6.91 4.77 -15.94
C LYS A 19 -7.71 4.29 -14.73
N LEU A 20 -7.04 3.75 -13.72
CA LEU A 20 -7.71 3.31 -12.48
C LEU A 20 -8.28 4.52 -11.73
N GLU A 21 -7.53 5.60 -11.56
CA GLU A 21 -7.98 6.85 -10.91
C GLU A 21 -9.35 7.31 -11.43
N LYS A 22 -9.50 7.36 -12.76
CA LYS A 22 -10.74 7.77 -13.42
C LYS A 22 -11.90 6.83 -13.12
N LYS A 23 -11.64 5.51 -13.02
CA LYS A 23 -12.66 4.50 -12.72
C LYS A 23 -13.13 4.58 -11.26
N ILE A 24 -12.21 4.80 -10.33
CA ILE A 24 -12.51 4.80 -8.88
C ILE A 24 -12.74 6.20 -8.30
N LYS A 25 -12.59 7.24 -9.11
CA LYS A 25 -12.71 8.66 -8.72
C LYS A 25 -11.83 9.02 -7.51
N TYR A 26 -10.59 8.53 -7.55
CA TYR A 26 -9.57 8.76 -6.53
C TYR A 26 -8.30 9.26 -7.22
N ILE A 27 -7.61 10.22 -6.61
CA ILE A 27 -6.35 10.77 -7.14
C ILE A 27 -5.20 10.16 -6.35
N PHE A 28 -4.30 9.50 -7.04
CA PHE A 28 -3.08 8.94 -6.48
C PHE A 28 -1.95 9.97 -6.52
N ASN A 29 -1.25 10.10 -5.39
CA ASN A 29 -0.12 11.02 -5.26
C ASN A 29 1.21 10.37 -5.69
N ASP A 30 1.39 9.08 -5.44
CA ASP A 30 2.61 8.34 -5.78
C ASP A 30 2.30 7.28 -6.83
N LYS A 31 2.40 7.68 -8.11
CA LYS A 31 2.11 6.83 -9.25
C LYS A 31 3.17 6.95 -10.33
N ILE A 32 3.31 5.86 -11.08
CA ILE A 32 4.22 5.73 -12.22
C ILE A 32 3.42 5.06 -13.34
N GLU A 33 3.40 5.68 -14.52
CA GLU A 33 2.88 5.07 -15.74
C GLU A 33 3.97 4.27 -16.46
N VAL A 34 3.54 3.27 -17.22
CA VAL A 34 4.43 2.54 -18.13
C VAL A 34 5.07 3.53 -19.10
N GLY A 35 6.39 3.53 -19.17
CA GLY A 35 7.17 4.41 -20.04
C GLY A 35 7.62 5.71 -19.39
N ASP A 36 7.16 6.04 -18.17
CA ASP A 36 7.69 7.19 -17.43
C ASP A 36 9.19 7.05 -17.21
N ILE A 37 9.91 8.18 -17.25
CA ILE A 37 11.37 8.19 -17.02
C ILE A 37 11.64 8.07 -15.53
N GLY A 38 12.35 7.01 -15.13
CA GLY A 38 12.71 6.78 -13.75
C GLY A 38 13.68 7.83 -13.21
N LEU A 39 13.35 8.42 -12.06
CA LEU A 39 14.18 9.42 -11.41
C LEU A 39 15.27 8.80 -10.50
N LYS A 40 15.09 7.53 -10.11
CA LYS A 40 15.95 6.82 -9.15
C LYS A 40 15.90 5.30 -9.35
N GLY A 41 16.80 4.60 -8.67
CA GLY A 41 16.83 3.13 -8.62
C GLY A 41 17.27 2.48 -9.93
N ARG A 42 16.83 1.23 -10.15
CA ARG A 42 17.25 0.38 -11.28
C ARG A 42 16.99 1.01 -12.66
N TYR A 43 15.93 1.80 -12.77
CA TYR A 43 15.49 2.45 -14.02
C TYR A 43 15.79 3.95 -14.06
N LYS A 44 16.78 4.42 -13.28
CA LYS A 44 17.21 5.82 -13.34
C LYS A 44 17.59 6.20 -14.79
N ASP A 45 17.05 7.32 -15.25
CA ASP A 45 17.23 7.89 -16.59
C ASP A 45 16.76 6.96 -17.73
N LYS A 46 15.90 5.98 -17.42
CA LYS A 46 15.35 5.00 -18.37
C LYS A 46 13.82 4.91 -18.24
N PRO A 47 13.11 4.53 -19.32
CA PRO A 47 11.68 4.23 -19.23
C PRO A 47 11.40 3.08 -18.26
N ILE A 48 10.41 3.25 -17.39
CA ILE A 48 9.95 2.23 -16.44
C ILE A 48 9.03 1.24 -17.18
N PRO A 49 9.26 -0.08 -17.07
CA PRO A 49 8.53 -1.07 -17.88
C PRO A 49 7.18 -1.51 -17.28
N TYR A 50 6.73 -0.89 -16.19
CA TYR A 50 5.50 -1.23 -15.49
C TYR A 50 4.80 0.02 -14.99
N GLY A 51 3.49 -0.09 -14.78
CA GLY A 51 2.74 0.89 -14.01
C GLY A 51 2.76 0.50 -12.53
N SER A 52 2.84 1.49 -11.66
CA SER A 52 2.72 1.25 -10.22
C SER A 52 2.07 2.41 -9.50
N VAL A 53 1.40 2.12 -8.39
CA VAL A 53 0.92 3.14 -7.46
C VAL A 53 1.16 2.70 -6.04
N GLU A 54 1.53 3.64 -5.18
CA GLU A 54 1.51 3.47 -3.74
C GLU A 54 0.35 4.27 -3.14
N ILE A 55 -0.51 3.54 -2.41
CA ILE A 55 -1.69 4.07 -1.76
C ILE A 55 -1.38 4.20 -0.28
N TYR A 56 -1.68 5.38 0.26
CA TYR A 56 -1.51 5.71 1.67
C TYR A 56 -2.87 6.04 2.29
N PRO A 57 -3.11 5.65 3.54
CA PRO A 57 -4.23 6.18 4.31
C PRO A 57 -4.13 7.70 4.47
N PRO A 58 -5.25 8.40 4.72
CA PRO A 58 -5.26 9.80 5.12
C PRO A 58 -4.34 10.05 6.31
N GLU A 59 -3.63 11.18 6.31
CA GLU A 59 -2.62 11.52 7.35
C GLU A 59 -3.26 11.65 8.74
N GLU A 60 -4.55 11.96 8.81
CA GLU A 60 -5.31 12.07 10.05
C GLU A 60 -5.36 10.73 10.81
N LEU A 61 -5.42 9.60 10.08
CA LEU A 61 -5.46 8.26 10.66
C LEU A 61 -4.12 7.85 11.31
N ARG A 62 -3.06 8.63 11.10
CA ARG A 62 -1.74 8.34 11.68
C ARG A 62 -1.73 8.41 13.21
N TYR A 63 -2.65 9.18 13.79
CA TYR A 63 -2.76 9.38 15.25
C TYR A 63 -3.92 8.60 15.88
N GLU A 64 -4.67 7.85 15.06
CA GLU A 64 -5.74 6.98 15.54
C GLU A 64 -5.17 5.64 16.07
N HIS A 65 -6.06 4.76 16.52
CA HIS A 65 -5.70 3.45 17.04
C HIS A 65 -4.79 2.68 16.07
N GLU A 66 -3.93 1.80 16.60
CA GLU A 66 -2.75 1.20 15.94
C GLU A 66 -3.00 0.55 14.57
N ILE A 67 -4.25 0.21 14.26
CA ILE A 67 -4.67 -0.58 13.10
C ILE A 67 -5.58 0.21 12.15
N ALA A 68 -6.01 1.43 12.50
CA ALA A 68 -6.94 2.23 11.69
C ALA A 68 -6.42 2.46 10.26
N GLN A 69 -5.11 2.65 10.11
CA GLN A 69 -4.46 2.77 8.80
C GLN A 69 -4.58 1.49 7.94
N LEU A 70 -4.45 0.31 8.57
CA LEU A 70 -4.58 -0.96 7.86
C LEU A 70 -6.04 -1.20 7.47
N ASP A 71 -6.96 -0.98 8.40
CA ASP A 71 -8.39 -1.13 8.15
C ASP A 71 -8.86 -0.26 6.97
N TRP A 72 -8.45 1.00 6.93
CA TRP A 72 -8.74 1.90 5.81
C TRP A 72 -8.24 1.36 4.46
N ILE A 73 -7.05 0.76 4.42
CA ILE A 73 -6.51 0.14 3.18
C ILE A 73 -7.38 -1.04 2.76
N ILE A 74 -7.79 -1.89 3.71
CA ILE A 74 -8.66 -3.04 3.41
C ILE A 74 -10.01 -2.56 2.88
N GLU A 75 -10.63 -1.59 3.55
CA GLU A 75 -11.89 -0.98 3.09
C GLU A 75 -11.76 -0.38 1.68
N PHE A 76 -10.66 0.34 1.42
CA PHE A 76 -10.38 0.92 0.11
C PHE A 76 -10.30 -0.16 -0.97
N LEU A 77 -9.59 -1.27 -0.71
CA LEU A 77 -9.46 -2.38 -1.64
C LEU A 77 -10.78 -3.09 -1.85
N GLU A 78 -11.55 -3.37 -0.80
CA GLU A 78 -12.87 -4.00 -0.87
C GLU A 78 -13.87 -3.17 -1.68
N LYS A 79 -13.94 -1.86 -1.39
CA LYS A 79 -14.82 -0.92 -2.09
C LYS A 79 -14.52 -0.85 -3.59
N ASN A 80 -13.24 -0.98 -3.96
CA ASN A 80 -12.78 -0.81 -5.33
C ASN A 80 -12.44 -2.13 -6.04
N LYS A 81 -12.68 -3.29 -5.41
CA LYS A 81 -12.22 -4.61 -5.87
C LYS A 81 -12.55 -4.91 -7.33
N VAL A 82 -13.75 -4.55 -7.78
CA VAL A 82 -14.23 -4.80 -9.16
C VAL A 82 -13.44 -3.99 -10.19
N GLN A 83 -13.03 -2.77 -9.84
CA GLN A 83 -12.25 -1.93 -10.75
C GLN A 83 -10.78 -2.33 -10.74
N ILE A 84 -10.24 -2.64 -9.55
CA ILE A 84 -8.89 -3.17 -9.37
C ILE A 84 -8.70 -4.46 -10.19
N SER A 85 -9.63 -5.43 -10.08
CA SER A 85 -9.54 -6.71 -10.82
C SER A 85 -9.59 -6.56 -12.34
N LYS A 86 -10.03 -5.40 -12.86
CA LYS A 86 -10.14 -5.08 -14.30
C LYS A 86 -9.01 -4.16 -14.79
N SER A 87 -7.93 -4.02 -14.02
CA SER A 87 -6.90 -3.00 -14.28
C SER A 87 -5.51 -3.55 -14.59
N ASN A 88 -5.38 -4.84 -14.93
CA ASN A 88 -4.10 -5.49 -15.29
C ASN A 88 -3.01 -5.30 -14.22
N ILE A 89 -3.40 -5.40 -12.95
CA ILE A 89 -2.49 -5.41 -11.82
C ILE A 89 -2.01 -6.85 -11.66
N ASP A 90 -0.69 -7.04 -11.65
CA ASP A 90 -0.06 -8.35 -11.52
C ASP A 90 0.18 -8.69 -10.04
N ASP A 91 0.38 -7.68 -9.19
CA ASP A 91 0.70 -7.87 -7.77
C ASP A 91 0.13 -6.73 -6.90
N ILE A 92 -0.33 -7.09 -5.70
CA ILE A 92 -0.88 -6.19 -4.68
C ILE A 92 -0.19 -6.50 -3.37
N LYS A 93 0.54 -5.53 -2.81
CA LYS A 93 1.29 -5.71 -1.55
C LYS A 93 0.85 -4.70 -0.51
N ILE A 94 0.37 -5.21 0.61
CA ILE A 94 0.14 -4.41 1.79
C ILE A 94 1.42 -4.45 2.63
N MET A 95 1.94 -3.28 2.97
CA MET A 95 3.15 -3.09 3.76
C MET A 95 2.80 -2.37 5.06
N VAL A 96 3.16 -2.97 6.18
CA VAL A 96 3.08 -2.38 7.52
C VAL A 96 4.50 -2.20 8.03
N SER A 97 4.96 -0.95 8.07
CA SER A 97 6.26 -0.58 8.63
C SER A 97 6.10 -0.14 10.08
N ILE A 98 6.69 -0.87 11.01
CA ILE A 98 6.64 -0.55 12.44
C ILE A 98 7.99 -0.06 12.91
N PHE A 99 7.98 1.08 13.59
CA PHE A 99 9.12 1.71 14.21
C PHE A 99 8.95 1.61 15.72
N TYR A 100 9.90 0.98 16.42
CA TYR A 100 9.78 0.72 17.84
C TYR A 100 11.11 0.93 18.58
N GLU A 101 11.02 1.33 19.84
CA GLU A 101 12.20 1.57 20.71
C GLU A 101 12.46 0.47 21.72
N THR A 102 11.47 -0.34 22.10
CA THR A 102 11.67 -1.36 23.13
C THR A 102 10.88 -2.62 22.78
N GLN A 103 9.76 -2.86 23.44
CA GLN A 103 8.85 -3.94 23.10
C GLN A 103 7.87 -3.46 22.04
N CYS A 104 7.55 -4.36 21.11
CA CYS A 104 6.63 -4.13 20.01
C CYS A 104 5.61 -5.26 20.00
N ASP A 105 4.62 -5.16 20.88
CA ASP A 105 3.46 -6.04 20.85
C ASP A 105 2.48 -5.50 19.81
N MET A 106 2.06 -6.35 18.90
CA MET A 106 1.03 -6.03 17.92
C MET A 106 -0.01 -7.11 17.93
N SER A 107 -1.27 -6.69 18.02
CA SER A 107 -2.41 -7.58 17.90
C SER A 107 -3.25 -7.11 16.74
N PHE A 108 -3.71 -8.05 15.92
CA PHE A 108 -4.70 -7.82 14.88
C PHE A 108 -5.98 -8.51 15.29
N ASP A 109 -7.12 -7.85 15.15
CA ASP A 109 -8.39 -8.51 15.38
C ASP A 109 -8.64 -9.56 14.29
N SER A 110 -9.38 -10.61 14.65
CA SER A 110 -9.63 -11.73 13.76
C SER A 110 -10.46 -11.35 12.53
N GLU A 111 -11.31 -10.33 12.62
CA GLU A 111 -12.16 -9.92 11.52
C GLU A 111 -11.34 -9.22 10.43
N LEU A 112 -10.40 -8.35 10.82
CA LEU A 112 -9.47 -7.72 9.88
C LEU A 112 -8.59 -8.77 9.18
N LEU A 113 -8.05 -9.73 9.94
CA LEU A 113 -7.25 -10.82 9.36
C LEU A 113 -8.08 -11.67 8.38
N LYS A 114 -9.34 -11.93 8.71
CA LYS A 114 -10.27 -12.63 7.83
C LYS A 114 -10.50 -11.85 6.53
N ARG A 115 -10.73 -10.53 6.60
CA ARG A 115 -10.93 -9.67 5.42
C ARG A 115 -9.70 -9.63 4.51
N ILE A 116 -8.50 -9.59 5.08
CA ILE A 116 -7.25 -9.72 4.31
C ILE A 116 -7.19 -11.07 3.59
N GLY A 117 -7.54 -12.16 4.30
CA GLY A 117 -7.62 -13.50 3.72
C GLY A 117 -8.67 -13.63 2.60
N ASP A 118 -9.83 -13.00 2.76
CA ASP A 118 -10.91 -12.98 1.77
C ASP A 118 -10.49 -12.23 0.48
N LEU A 119 -9.64 -11.21 0.62
CA LEU A 119 -8.99 -10.52 -0.52
C LEU A 119 -7.84 -11.33 -1.14
N LYS A 120 -7.40 -12.42 -0.50
CA LYS A 120 -6.25 -13.25 -0.89
C LYS A 120 -4.95 -12.44 -0.98
N LEU A 121 -4.72 -11.56 -0.03
CA LEU A 121 -3.54 -10.70 0.03
C LEU A 121 -2.63 -11.10 1.18
N ASP A 122 -1.33 -10.98 0.94
CA ASP A 122 -0.33 -11.13 1.98
C ASP A 122 -0.16 -9.81 2.75
N LEU A 123 -0.14 -9.92 4.08
CA LEU A 123 0.22 -8.80 4.97
C LEU A 123 1.72 -8.82 5.21
N ASN A 124 2.45 -7.87 4.63
CA ASN A 124 3.90 -7.77 4.81
C ASN A 124 4.20 -6.85 5.98
N ILE A 125 4.90 -7.36 6.98
CA ILE A 125 5.25 -6.61 8.19
C ILE A 125 6.76 -6.42 8.23
N CYS A 126 7.21 -5.17 8.35
CA CYS A 126 8.61 -4.81 8.48
C CYS A 126 8.82 -4.03 9.77
N CYS A 127 9.72 -4.52 10.62
CA CYS A 127 10.00 -3.93 11.93
C CYS A 127 11.38 -3.25 11.95
N PHE A 128 11.43 -2.02 12.42
CA PHE A 128 12.62 -1.18 12.50
C PHE A 128 12.85 -0.75 13.94
N ASN A 129 13.95 -1.21 14.54
CA ASN A 129 14.36 -0.75 15.86
C ASN A 129 14.96 0.67 15.73
N THR A 130 14.42 1.62 16.47
CA THR A 130 14.86 3.03 16.44
C THR A 130 15.81 3.40 17.58
N ILE A 131 16.20 2.45 18.44
CA ILE A 131 17.24 2.69 19.46
C ILE A 131 18.57 3.02 18.76
N GLY A 132 19.16 4.18 19.09
CA GLY A 132 20.48 4.58 18.63
C GLY A 132 20.52 5.58 17.46
N LYS A 133 19.39 6.24 17.15
CA LYS A 133 19.37 7.51 16.41
C LYS A 133 19.12 8.68 17.34
#